data_AF-A0A836VLU3-F1
#
_entry.id   AF-A0A836VLU3-F1
#
_cell.length_a   1.000
_cell.length_b   1.000
_cell.length_c   1.000
_cell.angle_alpha   90.00
_cell.angle_beta   90.00
_cell.angle_gamma   90.00
#
_symmetry.space_group_name_H-M   'P 1'
#
loop_
_entity.id
_entity.type
_entity.pdbx_description
1 polymer ?
#
loop_
_entity_poly.entity_id
_entity_poly.type
_entity_poly.pdbx_seq_one_letter_code
_entity_poly.pdbx_strand_id
1 'polypeptide(L)'
;MLQLIEDLAGEKINALAFTSQPQVGNLLEIAAKASKESPLRECLASSSVVVASVGPVCTRRLKNEGIKVDVEPDHPHMGSMIQALAEYLQIQES
;
A
#
# COMPACT_ATOMS: atom_id res chain seq x y z
N MET A 1 -8.53 7.51 8.83
CA MET A 1 -7.21 7.57 8.15
C MET A 1 -6.04 7.62 9.12
N LEU A 2 -6.08 8.40 10.21
CA LEU A 2 -4.99 8.36 11.20
C LEU A 2 -4.84 6.99 11.89
N GLN A 3 -5.96 6.32 12.18
CA GLN A 3 -5.96 4.96 12.71
C GLN A 3 -5.26 3.97 11.76
N LEU A 4 -5.43 4.11 10.43
CA LEU A 4 -4.74 3.28 9.44
C LEU A 4 -3.22 3.41 9.59
N ILE A 5 -2.72 4.64 9.74
CA ILE A 5 -1.28 4.89 9.90
C ILE A 5 -0.77 4.29 11.22
N GLU A 6 -1.54 4.41 12.29
CA GLU A 6 -1.20 3.82 13.59
C GLU A 6 -1.22 2.29 13.54
N ASP A 7 -2.16 1.69 12.83
CA ASP A 7 -2.26 0.23 12.70
C ASP A 7 -1.17 -0.33 11.78
N LEU A 8 -0.73 0.41 10.75
CA LEU A 8 0.46 0.08 9.97
C LEU A 8 1.73 0.13 10.83
N ALA A 9 1.91 1.21 11.60
CA ALA A 9 3.06 1.37 12.49
C ALA A 9 3.07 0.36 13.66
N GLY A 10 1.90 -0.07 14.10
CA GLY A 10 1.73 -1.12 15.10
C GLY A 10 1.72 -2.54 14.53
N GLU A 11 2.07 -2.73 13.25
CA GLU A 11 2.11 -4.03 12.55
C GLU A 11 0.79 -4.83 12.61
N LYS A 12 -0.34 -4.15 12.80
CA LYS A 12 -1.67 -4.77 12.81
C LYS A 12 -2.25 -4.98 11.41
N ILE A 13 -1.61 -4.40 10.40
CA ILE A 13 -2.00 -4.47 9.00
C ILE A 13 -0.80 -4.99 8.23
N ASN A 14 -0.94 -6.16 7.63
CA ASN A 14 0.12 -6.81 6.85
C ASN A 14 0.04 -6.48 5.36
N ALA A 15 -1.04 -5.83 4.90
CA ALA A 15 -1.19 -5.43 3.51
C ALA A 15 -2.01 -4.14 3.36
N LEU A 16 -1.60 -3.29 2.41
CA LEU A 16 -2.29 -2.06 2.04
C LEU A 16 -2.58 -2.05 0.54
N ALA A 17 -3.87 -2.02 0.18
CA ALA A 17 -4.31 -2.05 -1.21
C ALA A 17 -4.82 -0.68 -1.68
N PHE A 18 -4.27 -0.17 -2.78
CA PHE A 18 -4.67 1.07 -3.43
C PHE A 18 -5.55 0.79 -4.65
N THR A 19 -6.79 1.26 -4.61
CA THR A 19 -7.79 1.06 -5.67
C THR A 19 -7.87 2.21 -6.66
N SER A 20 -7.08 3.27 -6.47
CA SER A 20 -7.04 4.44 -7.34
C SER A 20 -5.79 5.29 -7.10
N GLN A 21 -5.37 6.05 -8.11
CA GLN A 21 -4.24 6.98 -8.03
C GLN A 21 -4.42 8.09 -6.97
N PRO A 22 -5.60 8.72 -6.78
CA PRO A 22 -5.76 9.81 -5.82
C PRO A 22 -5.53 9.40 -4.36
N GLN A 23 -5.81 8.14 -4.01
CA GLN A 23 -5.62 7.63 -2.64
C GLN A 23 -4.17 7.76 -2.16
N VAL A 24 -3.19 7.66 -3.06
CA VAL A 24 -1.76 7.77 -2.71
C VAL A 24 -1.45 9.17 -2.17
N GLY A 25 -1.82 10.20 -2.93
CA GLY A 25 -1.60 11.59 -2.53
C GLY A 25 -2.39 11.95 -1.28
N ASN A 26 -3.65 11.52 -1.20
CA ASN A 26 -4.51 11.80 -0.05
C ASN A 26 -3.94 11.20 1.24
N LEU A 27 -3.41 9.96 1.19
CA LEU A 27 -2.81 9.33 2.36
C LEU A 27 -1.57 10.08 2.84
N LEU A 28 -0.67 10.45 1.91
CA LEU A 28 0.54 11.21 2.22
C LEU A 28 0.22 12.60 2.79
N GLU A 29 -0.75 13.31 2.20
CA GLU A 29 -1.18 14.63 2.67
C GLU A 29 -1.77 14.56 4.09
N ILE A 30 -2.59 13.54 4.38
CA ILE A 30 -3.17 13.33 5.71
C ILE A 30 -2.06 13.00 6.73
N ALA A 31 -1.09 12.17 6.34
CA ALA A 31 0.05 11.82 7.19
C ALA A 31 0.91 13.06 7.49
N ALA A 32 1.20 13.88 6.48
CA ALA A 32 1.95 15.13 6.62
C ALA A 32 1.26 16.11 7.58
N LYS A 33 -0.05 16.35 7.39
CA LYS A 33 -0.87 17.21 8.27
C LYS A 33 -0.89 16.74 9.72
N ALA A 34 -0.71 15.45 9.96
CA ALA A 34 -0.67 14.86 11.29
C ALA A 34 0.75 14.64 11.83
N SER A 35 1.80 15.12 11.15
CA SER A 35 3.21 14.86 11.50
C SER A 35 3.56 13.36 11.58
N LYS A 36 2.94 12.54 10.73
CA LYS A 36 3.10 11.08 10.64
C LYS A 36 3.60 10.58 9.29
N GLU A 37 4.09 11.48 8.43
CA GLU A 37 4.60 11.09 7.11
C GLU A 37 5.82 10.16 7.20
N SER A 38 6.83 10.49 8.03
CA SER A 38 8.02 9.64 8.16
C SER A 38 7.70 8.24 8.68
N PRO A 39 6.93 8.06 9.79
CA PRO A 39 6.51 6.73 10.23
C PRO A 39 5.74 5.95 9.16
N LEU A 40 4.83 6.60 8.43
CA LEU A 40 4.11 5.96 7.34
C LEU A 40 5.08 5.46 6.26
N ARG A 41 6.02 6.31 5.83
CA ARG A 41 7.00 5.95 4.79
C ARG A 41 7.94 4.83 5.24
N GLU A 42 8.37 4.83 6.49
CA GLU A 42 9.17 3.74 7.09
C GLU A 42 8.41 2.41 7.05
N CYS A 43 7.12 2.42 7.40
CA CYS A 43 6.27 1.23 7.33
C CYS A 43 6.04 0.74 5.90
N LEU A 44 5.87 1.64 4.93
CA LEU A 44 5.69 1.27 3.52
C LEU A 44 7.01 0.83 2.85
N ALA A 45 8.16 1.14 3.46
CA ALA A 45 9.47 0.70 3.00
C ALA A 45 9.93 -0.61 3.67
N SER A 46 9.31 -0.99 4.79
CA SER A 46 9.61 -2.24 5.48
C SER A 46 9.01 -3.44 4.72
N SER A 47 9.45 -4.64 5.10
CA SER A 47 8.86 -5.89 4.63
C SER A 47 7.61 -6.32 5.42
N SER A 48 7.17 -5.54 6.42
CA SER A 48 6.02 -5.90 7.27
C SER A 48 4.67 -5.56 6.63
N VAL A 49 4.66 -4.73 5.59
CA VAL A 49 3.44 -4.33 4.87
C VAL A 49 3.59 -4.60 3.38
N VAL A 50 2.73 -5.46 2.84
CA VAL A 50 2.62 -5.69 1.40
C VAL A 50 1.81 -4.57 0.75
N VAL A 51 2.39 -3.88 -0.23
CA VAL A 51 1.70 -2.81 -0.97
C VAL A 51 1.13 -3.35 -2.28
N ALA A 52 -0.20 -3.33 -2.39
CA ALA A 52 -0.93 -3.70 -3.60
C ALA A 52 -1.48 -2.49 -4.34
N SER A 53 -1.44 -2.51 -5.67
CA SER A 53 -2.04 -1.49 -6.53
C SER A 53 -2.99 -2.13 -7.53
N VAL A 54 -4.13 -1.47 -7.78
CA VAL A 54 -5.15 -2.01 -8.70
C VAL A 54 -4.72 -2.00 -10.17
N GLY A 55 -3.67 -1.27 -10.53
CA GLY A 55 -3.23 -1.20 -11.93
C GLY A 55 -2.24 -0.08 -12.23
N PRO A 56 -1.81 0.02 -13.49
CA PRO A 56 -0.56 0.69 -13.87
C PRO A 56 -0.57 2.20 -13.63
N VAL A 57 -1.75 2.84 -13.64
CA VAL A 57 -1.88 4.29 -13.34
C VAL A 57 -1.60 4.55 -11.86
N CYS A 58 -2.17 3.74 -10.97
CA CYS A 58 -1.97 3.86 -9.53
C CYS A 58 -0.53 3.45 -9.15
N THR A 59 0.00 2.37 -9.75
CA THR A 59 1.39 1.93 -9.55
C THR A 59 2.40 3.00 -9.91
N ARG A 60 2.23 3.68 -11.06
CA ARG A 60 3.13 4.79 -11.43
C ARG A 60 3.13 5.89 -10.38
N ARG A 61 1.97 6.23 -9.81
CA ARG A 61 1.90 7.23 -8.74
C ARG A 61 2.62 6.76 -7.47
N LEU A 62 2.39 5.52 -7.03
CA LEU A 62 3.10 4.95 -5.87
C LEU A 62 4.62 5.02 -6.08
N LYS A 63 5.11 4.56 -7.23
CA LYS A 63 6.54 4.59 -7.58
C LYS A 63 7.11 6.01 -7.63
N ASN A 64 6.38 6.99 -8.17
CA ASN A 64 6.80 8.39 -8.20
C ASN A 64 6.93 9.00 -6.80
N GLU A 65 6.16 8.51 -5.83
CA GLU A 65 6.23 8.92 -4.42
C GLU A 65 7.29 8.12 -3.62
N GLY A 66 8.07 7.27 -4.29
CA GLY A 66 9.08 6.42 -3.68
C GLY A 66 8.52 5.18 -2.96
N ILE A 67 7.25 4.84 -3.17
CA ILE A 67 6.59 3.69 -2.55
C ILE A 67 6.73 2.47 -3.47
N LYS A 68 7.32 1.39 -2.94
CA LYS A 68 7.41 0.10 -3.62
C LYS A 68 6.00 -0.48 -3.79
N VAL A 69 5.77 -1.17 -4.91
CA VAL A 69 4.56 -1.96 -5.15
C VAL A 69 4.98 -3.41 -5.24
N ASP A 70 4.44 -4.24 -4.34
CA ASP A 70 4.72 -5.67 -4.29
C ASP A 70 3.76 -6.45 -5.20
N VAL A 71 2.52 -5.98 -5.31
CA VAL A 71 1.46 -6.66 -6.07
C VAL A 71 0.76 -5.66 -7.01
N GLU A 72 0.75 -5.98 -8.30
CA GLU A 72 -0.13 -5.38 -9.32
C GLU A 72 -0.77 -6.53 -10.12
N PRO A 73 -2.11 -6.58 -10.28
CA PRO A 73 -2.75 -7.66 -11.03
C PRO A 73 -2.56 -7.49 -12.54
N ASP A 74 -2.62 -8.60 -13.27
CA ASP A 74 -2.61 -8.60 -14.75
C ASP A 74 -3.80 -7.84 -15.36
N HIS A 75 -4.93 -7.79 -14.64
CA HIS A 75 -6.14 -7.09 -15.05
C HIS A 75 -6.54 -6.02 -14.03
N PRO A 76 -6.74 -4.75 -14.45
CA PRO A 76 -6.78 -3.61 -13.54
C PRO A 76 -8.16 -3.42 -12.88
N HIS A 77 -8.59 -4.41 -12.11
CA HIS A 77 -9.83 -4.41 -11.33
C HIS A 77 -9.61 -4.99 -9.94
N MET A 78 -10.45 -4.57 -8.99
CA MET A 78 -10.30 -4.93 -7.58
C MET A 78 -10.31 -6.46 -7.36
N GLY A 79 -11.16 -7.21 -8.07
CA GLY A 79 -11.22 -8.67 -7.91
C GLY A 79 -9.90 -9.37 -8.21
N SER A 80 -9.27 -9.01 -9.33
CA SER A 80 -7.96 -9.56 -9.73
C SER A 80 -6.84 -9.13 -8.78
N MET A 81 -6.88 -7.90 -8.26
CA MET A 81 -5.92 -7.42 -7.26
C MET A 81 -5.99 -8.23 -5.97
N ILE A 82 -7.20 -8.56 -5.49
CA ILE A 82 -7.37 -9.36 -4.27
C ILE A 82 -6.87 -10.79 -4.47
N GLN A 83 -7.11 -11.40 -5.63
CA GLN A 83 -6.57 -12.73 -5.96
C GLN A 83 -5.04 -12.73 -5.95
N ALA A 84 -4.42 -11.80 -6.68
CA ALA A 84 -2.96 -11.67 -6.72
C ALA A 84 -2.35 -11.39 -5.34
N LEU A 85 -3.02 -10.58 -4.51
CA LEU A 85 -2.58 -10.29 -3.15
C LEU A 85 -2.67 -11.53 -2.23
N ALA A 86 -3.74 -12.31 -2.34
CA ALA A 86 -3.89 -13.55 -1.59
C ALA A 86 -2.81 -14.58 -1.94
N GLU A 87 -2.52 -14.74 -3.24
CA GLU A 87 -1.44 -15.62 -3.73
C GLU A 87 -0.07 -15.16 -3.22
N TYR A 88 0.20 -13.85 -3.26
CA TYR A 88 1.46 -13.29 -2.76
C TYR A 88 1.67 -13.55 -1.26
N LEU A 89 0.63 -13.36 -0.45
CA LEU A 89 0.72 -13.57 1.01
C LEU A 89 0.94 -15.04 1.37
N GLN A 90 0.32 -15.97 0.65
CA GLN A 90 0.54 -17.41 0.86
C GLN A 90 2.01 -17.83 0.63
N ILE A 91 2.69 -17.19 -0.32
CA ILE A 91 4.11 -17.49 -0.62
C ILE A 91 5.03 -16.99 0.49
N GLN A 92 4.69 -15.89 1.17
CA GLN A 92 5.52 -15.32 2.24
C GLN A 92 5.42 -16.07 3.58
N GLU A 93 4.36 -16.87 3.77
CA GLU A 93 4.15 -17.69 4.97
C GLU A 93 4.88 -19.05 4.93
N SER A 94 5.49 -19.41 3.79
CA SER A 94 6.20 -20.69 3.56
C SER A 94 7.72 -20.56 3.68
#